data_AF-A0A358I1V4-F1
#
_entry.id   AF-A0A358I1V4-F1
#
_cell.length_a   1.000
_cell.length_b   1.000
_cell.length_c   1.000
_cell.angle_alpha   90.00
_cell.angle_beta   90.00
_cell.angle_gamma   90.00
#
_symmetry.space_group_name_H-M   'P 1'
#
loop_
_entity.id
_entity.type
_entity.pdbx_description
1 polymer ?
#
loop_
_entity_poly.entity_id
_entity_poly.type
_entity_poly.pdbx_seq_one_letter_code
_entity_poly.pdbx_strand_id
1 'polypeptide(L)'
;MLLKFVVSVVALGVLAIGGYFVVKEDGVRALRKVLRDRLEAGDYLAALATAGKIKEAGKSTEELETTITQTARFLVAEDIYRQAVKASKEERWVDARALLTRSEAVSNSSFKYYEEAKKLLQEAEALAAGVAHKAAVTISNLEERAKTEQSKRQELEQKQKSLEGTLSEKENSISQSRSETAIAKQKAEQYKKDSEDKQVALLLEQARAKQLMEQVEKESKQKFFNEFRIYRDMAQKGKEQLDNAIAEINSKRDVTAIVSVASVYIGQGKILFDEAKNKIADFRDARTPVAYAGKVGDLVSSLSQFLESSRQLRSALLYIDEEGSAEFMGSFSKGKDALGNAVSLLSGVSDFLTGQ
;
A
#
# COMPACT_ATOMS: atom_id res chain seq x y z
N MET A 1 -129.91 -29.68 -75.72
CA MET A 1 -129.02 -28.53 -76.00
C MET A 1 -127.91 -28.29 -74.97
N LEU A 2 -127.68 -29.17 -73.97
CA LEU A 2 -126.60 -28.99 -72.98
C LEU A 2 -125.25 -29.63 -73.35
N LEU A 3 -125.22 -30.60 -74.27
CA LEU A 3 -123.97 -31.31 -74.63
C LEU A 3 -123.00 -30.48 -75.48
N LYS A 4 -123.50 -29.48 -76.23
CA LYS A 4 -122.66 -28.62 -77.10
C LYS A 4 -121.89 -27.54 -76.33
N PHE A 5 -122.28 -27.25 -75.10
CA PHE A 5 -121.64 -26.23 -74.25
C PHE A 5 -120.45 -26.79 -73.45
N VAL A 6 -120.43 -28.09 -73.14
CA VAL A 6 -119.34 -28.72 -72.38
C VAL A 6 -118.10 -28.96 -73.26
N VAL A 7 -118.30 -29.30 -74.53
CA VAL A 7 -117.19 -29.55 -75.47
C VAL A 7 -116.43 -28.26 -75.83
N SER A 8 -117.11 -27.12 -75.85
CA SER A 8 -116.51 -25.81 -76.19
C SER A 8 -115.64 -25.25 -75.06
N VAL A 9 -115.95 -25.52 -73.78
CA VAL A 9 -115.14 -25.08 -72.63
C VAL A 9 -113.88 -25.94 -72.46
N VAL A 10 -113.94 -27.24 -72.75
CA VAL A 10 -112.76 -28.14 -72.67
C VAL A 10 -111.76 -27.85 -73.78
N ALA A 11 -112.20 -27.51 -75.00
CA ALA A 11 -111.30 -27.15 -76.11
C ALA A 11 -110.55 -25.82 -75.87
N LEU A 12 -111.18 -24.84 -75.23
CA LEU A 12 -110.54 -23.58 -74.82
C LEU A 12 -109.54 -23.78 -73.65
N GLY A 13 -109.82 -24.71 -72.74
CA GLY A 13 -108.90 -25.09 -71.67
C GLY A 13 -107.62 -25.77 -72.17
N VAL A 14 -107.70 -26.64 -73.18
CA VAL A 14 -106.53 -27.33 -73.74
C VAL A 14 -105.63 -26.39 -74.58
N LEU A 15 -106.21 -25.43 -75.30
CA LEU A 15 -105.44 -24.44 -76.07
C LEU A 15 -104.74 -23.40 -75.18
N ALA A 16 -105.36 -22.99 -74.06
CA ALA A 16 -104.73 -22.08 -73.09
C ALA A 16 -103.59 -22.74 -72.30
N ILE A 17 -103.69 -24.05 -71.99
CA ILE A 17 -102.64 -24.80 -71.28
C ILE A 17 -101.50 -25.19 -72.23
N GLY A 18 -101.79 -25.54 -73.49
CA GLY A 18 -100.77 -25.87 -74.50
C GLY A 18 -99.90 -24.68 -74.92
N GLY A 19 -100.49 -23.48 -75.06
CA GLY A 19 -99.75 -22.26 -75.40
C GLY A 19 -98.77 -21.80 -74.31
N TYR A 20 -99.11 -22.02 -73.03
CA TYR A 20 -98.27 -21.64 -71.89
C TYR A 20 -97.01 -22.51 -71.76
N PHE A 21 -97.06 -23.77 -72.21
CA PHE A 21 -95.91 -24.68 -72.19
C PHE A 21 -94.92 -24.44 -73.34
N VAL A 22 -95.40 -24.13 -74.55
CA VAL A 22 -94.53 -23.87 -75.73
C VAL A 22 -93.74 -22.57 -75.59
N VAL A 23 -94.35 -21.51 -75.06
CA VAL A 23 -93.65 -20.23 -74.78
C VAL A 23 -92.58 -20.39 -73.68
N LYS A 24 -92.78 -21.34 -72.76
CA LYS A 24 -91.80 -21.66 -71.71
C LYS A 24 -90.56 -22.40 -72.26
N GLU A 25 -90.71 -23.25 -73.28
CA GLU A 25 -89.59 -24.01 -73.84
C GLU A 25 -88.69 -23.19 -74.77
N ASP A 26 -89.25 -22.30 -75.60
CA ASP A 26 -88.45 -21.38 -76.42
C ASP A 26 -87.74 -20.31 -75.58
N GLY A 27 -88.38 -19.82 -74.51
CA GLY A 27 -87.77 -18.91 -73.55
C GLY A 27 -86.57 -19.54 -72.81
N VAL A 28 -86.65 -20.81 -72.42
CA VAL A 28 -85.54 -21.52 -71.77
C VAL A 28 -84.38 -21.80 -72.74
N ARG A 29 -84.66 -22.09 -74.02
CA ARG A 29 -83.62 -22.27 -75.04
C ARG A 29 -82.87 -20.96 -75.31
N ALA A 30 -83.58 -19.84 -75.38
CA ALA A 30 -82.97 -18.50 -75.47
C ALA A 30 -82.13 -18.17 -74.22
N LEU A 31 -82.63 -18.46 -73.02
CA LEU A 31 -81.89 -18.26 -71.78
C LEU A 31 -80.62 -19.12 -71.68
N ARG A 32 -80.65 -20.37 -72.18
CA ARG A 32 -79.43 -21.22 -72.25
C ARG A 32 -78.38 -20.68 -73.21
N LYS A 33 -78.80 -20.08 -74.33
CA LYS A 33 -77.89 -19.39 -75.25
C LYS A 33 -77.29 -18.15 -74.57
N VAL A 34 -78.11 -17.32 -73.94
CA VAL A 34 -77.65 -16.15 -73.17
C VAL A 34 -76.72 -16.55 -72.02
N LEU A 35 -77.00 -17.67 -71.32
CA LEU A 35 -76.12 -18.21 -70.30
C LEU A 35 -74.74 -18.57 -70.87
N ARG A 36 -74.71 -19.29 -72.01
CA ARG A 36 -73.45 -19.64 -72.68
C ARG A 36 -72.69 -18.41 -73.15
N ASP A 37 -73.38 -17.48 -73.82
CA ASP A 37 -72.79 -16.23 -74.31
C ASP A 37 -72.22 -15.40 -73.13
N ARG A 38 -72.91 -15.37 -71.98
CA ARG A 38 -72.44 -14.69 -70.76
C ARG A 38 -71.26 -15.40 -70.10
N LEU A 39 -71.20 -16.74 -70.14
CA LEU A 39 -70.07 -17.52 -69.63
C LEU A 39 -68.83 -17.34 -70.49
N GLU A 40 -68.99 -17.39 -71.82
CA GLU A 40 -67.92 -17.15 -72.78
C GLU A 40 -67.44 -15.69 -72.74
N ALA A 41 -68.35 -14.74 -72.52
CA ALA A 41 -68.01 -13.34 -72.28
C ALA A 41 -67.35 -13.08 -70.91
N GLY A 42 -67.37 -14.08 -70.01
CA GLY A 42 -66.87 -13.99 -68.63
C GLY A 42 -67.66 -13.03 -67.72
N ASP A 43 -68.94 -12.79 -68.01
CA ASP A 43 -69.86 -12.08 -67.13
C ASP A 43 -70.45 -13.07 -66.10
N TYR A 44 -69.61 -13.62 -65.22
CA TYR A 44 -69.98 -14.75 -64.35
C TYR A 44 -71.16 -14.45 -63.42
N LEU A 45 -71.28 -13.22 -62.91
CA LEU A 45 -72.41 -12.79 -62.10
C LEU A 45 -73.73 -12.78 -62.89
N ALA A 46 -73.69 -12.28 -64.13
CA ALA A 46 -74.86 -12.25 -65.02
C ALA A 46 -75.21 -13.65 -65.55
N ALA A 47 -74.20 -14.50 -65.75
CA ALA A 47 -74.39 -15.91 -66.06
C ALA A 47 -75.08 -16.65 -64.90
N LEU A 48 -74.66 -16.45 -63.64
CA LEU A 48 -75.36 -17.01 -62.47
C LEU A 48 -76.81 -16.53 -62.37
N ALA A 49 -77.06 -15.23 -62.58
CA ALA A 49 -78.42 -14.69 -62.58
C ALA A 49 -79.28 -15.30 -63.70
N THR A 50 -78.70 -15.54 -64.87
CA THR A 50 -79.39 -16.19 -66.01
C THR A 50 -79.65 -17.68 -65.71
N ALA A 51 -78.70 -18.38 -65.08
CA ALA A 51 -78.86 -19.76 -64.65
C ALA A 51 -79.93 -19.91 -63.54
N GLY A 52 -80.02 -18.94 -62.62
CA GLY A 52 -81.10 -18.85 -61.62
C GLY A 52 -82.48 -18.75 -62.26
N LYS A 53 -82.64 -17.91 -63.29
CA LYS A 53 -83.90 -17.81 -64.06
C LYS A 53 -84.27 -19.10 -64.79
N ILE A 54 -83.28 -19.85 -65.29
CA ILE A 54 -83.52 -21.18 -65.90
C ILE A 54 -83.99 -22.19 -64.84
N LYS A 55 -83.44 -22.12 -63.62
CA LYS A 55 -83.83 -22.96 -62.48
C LYS A 55 -85.25 -22.63 -62.00
N GLU A 56 -85.60 -21.36 -61.87
CA GLU A 56 -86.95 -20.87 -61.51
C GLU A 56 -88.02 -21.24 -62.56
N ALA A 57 -87.64 -21.36 -63.83
CA ALA A 57 -88.54 -21.84 -64.88
C ALA A 57 -88.93 -23.33 -64.76
N GLY A 58 -88.30 -24.08 -63.84
CA GLY A 58 -88.62 -25.48 -63.51
C GLY A 58 -87.87 -26.52 -64.35
N LYS A 59 -86.76 -26.15 -65.00
CA LYS A 59 -85.95 -27.03 -65.88
C LYS A 59 -84.53 -27.20 -65.32
N SER A 60 -84.40 -27.62 -64.05
CA SER A 60 -83.10 -27.99 -63.45
C SER A 60 -82.62 -29.31 -64.03
N THR A 61 -81.40 -29.32 -64.56
CA THR A 61 -80.69 -30.50 -65.06
C THR A 61 -79.35 -30.59 -64.33
N GLU A 62 -78.78 -31.79 -64.22
CA GLU A 62 -77.48 -32.00 -63.59
C GLU A 62 -76.36 -31.17 -64.26
N GLU A 63 -76.41 -31.04 -65.58
CA GLU A 63 -75.53 -30.15 -66.37
C GLU A 63 -75.66 -28.67 -65.96
N LEU A 64 -76.88 -28.20 -65.65
CA LEU A 64 -77.13 -26.83 -65.23
C LEU A 64 -76.60 -26.57 -63.82
N GLU A 65 -76.80 -27.49 -62.88
CA GLU A 65 -76.25 -27.37 -61.52
C GLU A 65 -74.71 -27.42 -61.52
N THR A 66 -74.12 -28.23 -62.40
CA THR A 66 -72.66 -28.26 -62.62
C THR A 66 -72.17 -26.93 -63.19
N THR A 67 -72.89 -26.38 -64.17
CA THR A 67 -72.60 -25.05 -64.76
C THR A 67 -72.73 -23.94 -63.73
N ILE A 68 -73.76 -23.96 -62.87
CA ILE A 68 -73.94 -22.99 -61.77
C ILE A 68 -72.76 -23.05 -60.80
N THR A 69 -72.38 -24.26 -60.38
CA THR A 69 -71.26 -24.46 -59.44
C THR A 69 -69.93 -23.98 -60.05
N GLN A 70 -69.68 -24.32 -61.32
CA GLN A 70 -68.49 -23.88 -62.04
C GLN A 70 -68.47 -22.36 -62.23
N THR A 71 -69.61 -21.74 -62.54
CA THR A 71 -69.73 -20.28 -62.69
C THR A 71 -69.52 -19.56 -61.36
N ALA A 72 -70.03 -20.12 -60.25
CA ALA A 72 -69.77 -19.59 -58.91
C ALA A 72 -68.29 -19.66 -58.53
N ARG A 73 -67.61 -20.75 -58.89
CA ARG A 73 -66.15 -20.86 -58.74
C ARG A 73 -65.40 -19.84 -59.62
N PHE A 74 -65.86 -19.59 -60.85
CA PHE A 74 -65.28 -18.55 -61.70
C PHE A 74 -65.52 -17.14 -61.19
N LEU A 75 -66.65 -16.86 -60.53
CA LEU A 75 -66.87 -15.57 -59.88
C LEU A 75 -65.89 -15.34 -58.72
N VAL A 76 -65.63 -16.37 -57.91
CA VAL A 76 -64.61 -16.31 -56.85
C VAL A 76 -63.21 -16.18 -57.44
N ALA A 77 -62.91 -16.91 -58.52
CA ALA A 77 -61.65 -16.80 -59.26
C ALA A 77 -61.43 -15.38 -59.81
N GLU A 78 -62.48 -14.74 -60.31
CA GLU A 78 -62.43 -13.37 -60.81
C GLU A 78 -62.10 -12.37 -59.69
N ASP A 79 -62.72 -12.51 -58.51
CA ASP A 79 -62.41 -11.67 -57.36
C ASP A 79 -60.97 -11.88 -56.87
N ILE A 80 -60.53 -13.14 -56.74
CA ILE A 80 -59.15 -13.48 -56.37
C ILE A 80 -58.15 -12.90 -57.37
N TYR A 81 -58.43 -13.02 -58.68
CA TYR A 81 -57.57 -12.45 -59.72
C TYR A 81 -57.52 -10.92 -59.62
N ARG A 82 -58.64 -10.24 -59.40
CA ARG A 82 -58.68 -8.78 -59.20
C ARG A 82 -57.88 -8.36 -57.97
N GLN A 83 -58.01 -9.09 -56.85
CA GLN A 83 -57.22 -8.84 -55.64
C GLN A 83 -55.73 -9.07 -55.86
N ALA A 84 -55.35 -10.11 -56.61
CA ALA A 84 -53.97 -10.38 -56.95
C ALA A 84 -53.37 -9.31 -57.88
N VAL A 85 -54.14 -8.81 -58.86
CA VAL A 85 -53.76 -7.67 -59.71
C VAL A 85 -53.60 -6.38 -58.90
N LYS A 86 -54.42 -6.19 -57.87
CA LYS A 86 -54.26 -5.05 -56.95
C LYS A 86 -52.99 -5.20 -56.12
N ALA A 87 -52.77 -6.38 -55.54
CA ALA A 87 -51.56 -6.68 -54.77
C ALA A 87 -50.27 -6.52 -55.61
N SER A 88 -50.29 -6.91 -56.89
CA SER A 88 -49.14 -6.71 -57.78
C SER A 88 -48.87 -5.24 -58.10
N LYS A 89 -49.92 -4.42 -58.29
CA LYS A 89 -49.78 -2.96 -58.46
C LYS A 89 -49.22 -2.26 -57.22
N GLU A 90 -49.47 -2.83 -56.04
CA GLU A 90 -48.92 -2.36 -54.75
C GLU A 90 -47.54 -2.96 -54.44
N GLU A 91 -46.91 -3.66 -55.40
CA GLU A 91 -45.63 -4.38 -55.25
C GLU A 91 -45.64 -5.46 -54.14
N ARG A 92 -46.82 -5.90 -53.71
CA ARG A 92 -47.03 -6.95 -52.72
C ARG A 92 -47.04 -8.32 -53.38
N TRP A 93 -45.92 -8.66 -54.01
CA TRP A 93 -45.76 -9.88 -54.82
C TRP A 93 -45.96 -11.18 -54.02
N VAL A 94 -45.62 -11.19 -52.73
CA VAL A 94 -45.86 -12.33 -51.83
C VAL A 94 -47.37 -12.58 -51.64
N ASP A 95 -48.15 -11.52 -51.51
CA ASP A 95 -49.61 -11.62 -51.34
C ASP A 95 -50.30 -11.96 -52.66
N ALA A 96 -49.85 -11.38 -53.78
CA ALA A 96 -50.32 -11.73 -55.11
C ALA A 96 -50.09 -13.22 -55.43
N ARG A 97 -48.91 -13.76 -55.06
CA ARG A 97 -48.62 -15.19 -55.16
C ARG A 97 -49.56 -16.01 -54.27
N ALA A 98 -49.72 -15.63 -52.99
CA ALA A 98 -50.57 -16.38 -52.06
C ALA A 98 -52.03 -16.45 -52.51
N LEU A 99 -52.55 -15.37 -53.09
CA LEU A 99 -53.92 -15.29 -53.62
C LEU A 99 -54.11 -16.18 -54.87
N LEU A 100 -53.15 -16.18 -55.79
CA LEU A 100 -53.27 -16.95 -57.04
C LEU A 100 -52.91 -18.43 -56.87
N THR A 101 -52.06 -18.77 -55.91
CA THR A 101 -51.64 -20.15 -55.66
C THR A 101 -52.85 -21.00 -55.28
N ARG A 102 -53.14 -22.03 -56.08
CA ARG A 102 -54.32 -22.94 -55.95
C ARG A 102 -55.68 -22.27 -56.20
N SER A 103 -55.72 -21.08 -56.80
CA SER A 103 -56.98 -20.47 -57.24
C SER A 103 -57.49 -21.10 -58.54
N GLU A 104 -58.82 -21.20 -58.68
CA GLU A 104 -59.49 -21.59 -59.93
C GLU A 104 -59.13 -20.66 -61.10
N ALA A 105 -58.63 -19.46 -60.81
CA ALA A 105 -58.14 -18.49 -61.81
C ALA A 105 -56.92 -19.01 -62.60
N VAL A 106 -56.09 -19.87 -62.01
CA VAL A 106 -54.85 -20.40 -62.62
C VAL A 106 -54.89 -21.90 -62.88
N SER A 107 -55.89 -22.61 -62.34
CA SER A 107 -56.04 -24.07 -62.52
C SER A 107 -57.05 -24.47 -63.59
N ASN A 108 -57.98 -23.58 -63.99
CA ASN A 108 -59.06 -23.92 -64.91
C ASN A 108 -58.98 -23.13 -66.23
N SER A 109 -58.73 -23.82 -67.34
CA SER A 109 -58.52 -23.21 -68.67
C SER A 109 -59.75 -22.53 -69.25
N SER A 110 -60.96 -22.80 -68.73
CA SER A 110 -62.20 -22.16 -69.19
C SER A 110 -62.47 -20.82 -68.51
N PHE A 111 -61.61 -20.39 -67.59
CA PHE A 111 -61.67 -19.05 -67.00
C PHE A 111 -61.17 -17.99 -67.99
N LYS A 112 -61.87 -16.86 -68.07
CA LYS A 112 -61.64 -15.80 -69.07
C LYS A 112 -60.23 -15.21 -69.02
N TYR A 113 -59.67 -15.05 -67.82
CA TYR A 113 -58.34 -14.46 -67.62
C TYR A 113 -57.30 -15.51 -67.22
N TYR A 114 -57.48 -16.76 -67.65
CA TYR A 114 -56.64 -17.90 -67.24
C TYR A 114 -55.15 -17.66 -67.55
N GLU A 115 -54.83 -17.23 -68.78
CA GLU A 115 -53.45 -17.01 -69.21
C GLU A 115 -52.81 -15.82 -68.48
N GLU A 116 -53.58 -14.75 -68.26
CA GLU A 116 -53.12 -13.58 -67.54
C GLU A 116 -52.89 -13.87 -66.05
N ALA A 117 -53.76 -14.68 -65.43
CA ALA A 117 -53.62 -15.11 -64.04
C ALA A 117 -52.39 -16.02 -63.87
N LYS A 118 -52.14 -16.93 -64.81
CA LYS A 118 -50.97 -17.81 -64.81
C LYS A 118 -49.67 -17.04 -64.98
N LYS A 119 -49.65 -16.06 -65.89
CA LYS A 119 -48.51 -15.16 -66.08
C LYS A 119 -48.23 -14.34 -64.82
N LEU A 120 -49.28 -13.79 -64.20
CA LEU A 120 -49.17 -13.02 -62.97
C LEU A 120 -48.66 -13.88 -61.80
N LEU A 121 -49.06 -15.15 -61.71
CA LEU A 121 -48.55 -16.09 -60.71
C LEU A 121 -47.04 -16.34 -60.90
N GLN A 122 -46.59 -16.59 -62.14
CA GLN A 122 -45.17 -16.81 -62.42
C GLN A 122 -44.31 -15.59 -62.07
N GLU A 123 -44.79 -14.39 -62.40
CA GLU A 123 -44.13 -13.12 -62.06
C GLU A 123 -44.09 -12.90 -60.53
N ALA A 124 -45.21 -13.16 -59.85
CA ALA A 124 -45.30 -13.06 -58.40
C ALA A 124 -44.40 -14.10 -57.69
N GLU A 125 -44.26 -15.31 -58.22
CA GLU A 125 -43.35 -16.34 -57.68
C GLU A 125 -41.88 -15.92 -57.78
N ALA A 126 -41.46 -15.41 -58.94
CA ALA A 126 -40.08 -14.95 -59.15
C ALA A 126 -39.74 -13.77 -58.23
N LEU A 127 -40.62 -12.78 -58.13
CA LEU A 127 -40.38 -11.59 -57.31
C LEU A 127 -40.50 -11.88 -55.81
N ALA A 128 -41.45 -12.71 -55.38
CA ALA A 128 -41.55 -13.16 -53.99
C ALA A 128 -40.31 -13.94 -53.53
N ALA A 129 -39.74 -14.78 -54.40
CA ALA A 129 -38.48 -15.47 -54.11
C ALA A 129 -37.31 -14.49 -53.92
N GLY A 130 -37.23 -13.44 -54.75
CA GLY A 130 -36.24 -12.38 -54.61
C GLY A 130 -36.35 -11.59 -53.30
N VAL A 131 -37.58 -11.26 -52.87
CA VAL A 131 -37.83 -10.59 -51.58
C VAL A 131 -37.47 -11.49 -50.39
N ALA A 132 -37.85 -12.77 -50.44
CA ALA A 132 -37.50 -13.74 -49.41
C ALA A 132 -35.97 -13.92 -49.29
N HIS A 133 -35.25 -13.97 -50.41
CA HIS A 133 -33.79 -14.05 -50.41
C HIS A 133 -33.14 -12.79 -49.80
N LYS A 134 -33.59 -11.58 -50.20
CA LYS A 134 -33.10 -10.32 -49.61
C LYS A 134 -33.37 -10.24 -48.11
N ALA A 135 -34.55 -10.67 -47.66
CA ALA A 135 -34.88 -10.72 -46.24
C ALA A 135 -33.97 -11.69 -45.49
N ALA A 136 -33.76 -12.91 -46.01
CA ALA A 136 -32.87 -13.90 -45.40
C ALA A 136 -31.42 -13.40 -45.29
N VAL A 137 -30.88 -12.76 -46.32
CA VAL A 137 -29.53 -12.16 -46.29
C VAL A 137 -29.46 -11.04 -45.25
N THR A 138 -30.49 -10.20 -45.16
CA THR A 138 -30.52 -9.09 -44.18
C THR A 138 -30.60 -9.61 -42.75
N ILE A 139 -31.43 -10.64 -42.50
CA ILE A 139 -31.54 -11.31 -41.21
C ILE A 139 -30.19 -11.93 -40.84
N SER A 140 -29.55 -12.68 -41.74
CA SER A 140 -28.24 -13.28 -41.47
C SER A 140 -27.17 -12.23 -41.14
N ASN A 141 -27.13 -11.12 -41.87
CA ASN A 141 -26.19 -10.02 -41.59
C ASN A 141 -26.46 -9.35 -40.23
N LEU A 142 -27.73 -9.21 -39.84
CA LEU A 142 -28.10 -8.66 -38.54
C LEU A 142 -27.74 -9.61 -37.40
N GLU A 143 -27.95 -10.92 -37.58
CA GLU A 143 -27.54 -11.94 -36.61
C GLU A 143 -26.03 -11.98 -36.41
N GLU A 144 -25.24 -11.86 -37.48
CA GLU A 144 -23.78 -11.81 -37.41
C GLU A 144 -23.30 -10.54 -36.70
N ARG A 145 -23.91 -9.39 -36.99
CA ARG A 145 -23.65 -8.13 -36.27
C ARG A 145 -24.02 -8.23 -34.79
N ALA A 146 -25.16 -8.83 -34.47
CA ALA A 146 -25.60 -9.01 -33.08
C ALA A 146 -24.64 -9.92 -32.31
N LYS A 147 -24.19 -11.03 -32.91
CA LYS A 147 -23.16 -11.91 -32.33
C LYS A 147 -21.85 -11.16 -32.07
N THR A 148 -21.40 -10.38 -33.06
CA THR A 148 -20.16 -9.59 -32.94
C THR A 148 -20.26 -8.55 -31.83
N GLU A 149 -21.38 -7.84 -31.73
CA GLU A 149 -21.62 -6.84 -30.69
C GLU A 149 -21.72 -7.48 -29.30
N GLN A 150 -22.36 -8.65 -29.20
CA GLN A 150 -22.43 -9.41 -27.95
C GLN A 150 -21.03 -9.86 -27.48
N SER A 151 -20.19 -10.36 -28.40
CA SER A 151 -18.80 -10.71 -28.07
C SER A 151 -17.99 -9.50 -27.61
N LYS A 152 -18.13 -8.34 -28.27
CA LYS A 152 -17.48 -7.09 -27.84
C LYS A 152 -17.91 -6.65 -26.45
N ARG A 153 -19.20 -6.74 -26.13
CA ARG A 153 -19.72 -6.41 -24.79
C ARG A 153 -19.14 -7.34 -23.73
N GLN A 154 -19.08 -8.64 -23.99
CA GLN A 154 -18.47 -9.60 -23.07
C GLN A 154 -16.98 -9.30 -22.85
N GLU A 155 -16.24 -8.96 -23.91
CA GLU A 155 -14.83 -8.58 -23.81
C GLU A 155 -14.64 -7.28 -22.99
N LEU A 156 -15.50 -6.28 -23.20
CA LEU A 156 -15.48 -5.04 -22.44
C LEU A 156 -15.84 -5.25 -20.96
N GLU A 157 -16.83 -6.09 -20.65
CA GLU A 157 -17.16 -6.45 -19.27
C GLU A 157 -16.01 -7.18 -18.57
N GLN A 158 -15.31 -8.09 -19.27
CA GLN A 158 -14.13 -8.76 -18.73
C GLN A 158 -12.99 -7.77 -18.48
N LYS A 159 -12.73 -6.85 -19.42
CA LYS A 159 -11.74 -5.78 -19.26
C LYS A 159 -12.09 -4.85 -18.10
N GLN A 160 -13.36 -4.48 -17.94
CA GLN A 160 -13.82 -3.66 -16.83
C GLN A 160 -13.58 -4.35 -15.48
N LYS A 161 -13.98 -5.61 -15.34
CA LYS A 161 -13.73 -6.39 -14.11
C LYS A 161 -12.24 -6.52 -13.80
N SER A 162 -11.41 -6.73 -14.82
CA SER A 162 -9.95 -6.77 -14.65
C SER A 162 -9.38 -5.43 -14.18
N LEU A 163 -9.83 -4.31 -14.76
CA LEU A 163 -9.38 -2.97 -14.38
C LEU A 163 -9.85 -2.58 -12.97
N GLU A 164 -11.08 -2.90 -12.60
CA GLU A 164 -11.61 -2.71 -11.24
C GLU A 164 -10.79 -3.51 -10.22
N GLY A 165 -10.42 -4.76 -10.54
CA GLY A 165 -9.53 -5.58 -9.74
C GLY A 165 -8.15 -4.93 -9.55
N THR A 166 -7.50 -4.49 -10.64
CA THR A 166 -6.20 -3.83 -10.58
C THR A 166 -6.24 -2.50 -9.82
N LEU A 167 -7.32 -1.71 -9.96
CA LEU A 167 -7.51 -0.47 -9.21
C LEU A 167 -7.61 -0.75 -7.71
N SER A 168 -8.42 -1.73 -7.31
CA SER A 168 -8.56 -2.14 -5.91
C SER A 168 -7.23 -2.60 -5.30
N GLU A 169 -6.45 -3.41 -6.04
CA GLU A 169 -5.10 -3.83 -5.60
C GLU A 169 -4.14 -2.64 -5.44
N LYS A 170 -4.17 -1.68 -6.37
CA LYS A 170 -3.34 -0.48 -6.29
C LYS A 170 -3.73 0.43 -5.13
N GLU A 171 -5.02 0.61 -4.88
CA GLU A 171 -5.51 1.40 -3.73
C GLU A 171 -5.08 0.75 -2.41
N ASN A 172 -5.22 -0.57 -2.29
CA ASN A 172 -4.75 -1.31 -1.11
C ASN A 172 -3.24 -1.18 -0.91
N SER A 173 -2.46 -1.31 -1.98
CA SER A 173 -1.00 -1.15 -1.93
C SER A 173 -0.57 0.27 -1.52
N ILE A 174 -1.24 1.31 -2.04
CA ILE A 174 -0.98 2.70 -1.66
C ILE A 174 -1.35 2.94 -0.19
N SER A 175 -2.48 2.42 0.27
CA SER A 175 -2.90 2.52 1.67
C SER A 175 -1.88 1.87 2.62
N GLN A 176 -1.42 0.66 2.27
CA GLN A 176 -0.40 -0.05 3.02
C GLN A 176 0.93 0.73 3.04
N SER A 177 1.40 1.21 1.89
CA SER A 177 2.63 2.01 1.80
C SER A 177 2.56 3.29 2.62
N ARG A 178 1.41 3.97 2.65
CA ARG A 178 1.19 5.16 3.50
C ARG A 178 1.26 4.82 4.98
N SER A 179 0.66 3.71 5.40
CA SER A 179 0.72 3.23 6.78
C SER A 179 2.15 2.92 7.20
N GLU A 180 2.90 2.17 6.39
CA GLU A 180 4.30 1.83 6.64
C GLU A 180 5.18 3.09 6.74
N THR A 181 4.95 4.06 5.84
CA THR A 181 5.68 5.34 5.85
C THR A 181 5.38 6.15 7.12
N ALA A 182 4.12 6.17 7.58
CA ALA A 182 3.75 6.87 8.80
C ALA A 182 4.41 6.24 10.05
N ILE A 183 4.42 4.90 10.13
CA ILE A 183 5.09 4.17 11.21
C ILE A 183 6.60 4.41 11.18
N ALA A 184 7.23 4.37 10.01
CA ALA A 184 8.65 4.62 9.85
C ALA A 184 9.02 6.05 10.28
N LYS A 185 8.20 7.05 9.92
CA LYS A 185 8.40 8.44 10.34
C LYS A 185 8.29 8.59 11.87
N GLN A 186 7.28 7.98 12.49
CA GLN A 186 7.12 8.03 13.94
C GLN A 186 8.31 7.39 14.67
N LYS A 187 8.80 6.24 14.19
CA LYS A 187 10.01 5.60 14.73
C LYS A 187 11.25 6.47 14.57
N ALA A 188 11.43 7.11 13.41
CA ALA A 188 12.56 8.00 13.17
C ALA A 188 12.55 9.23 14.10
N GLU A 189 11.39 9.84 14.32
CA GLU A 189 11.23 10.94 15.29
C GLU A 189 11.54 10.50 16.72
N GLN A 190 11.10 9.29 17.11
CA GLN A 190 11.40 8.73 18.42
C GLN A 190 12.89 8.44 18.60
N TYR A 191 13.56 7.83 17.61
CA TYR A 191 15.01 7.60 17.66
C TYR A 191 15.81 8.89 17.73
N LYS A 192 15.35 9.94 17.03
CA LYS A 192 15.98 11.26 17.11
C LYS A 192 15.90 11.82 18.53
N LYS A 193 14.71 11.78 19.14
CA LYS A 193 14.52 12.22 20.54
C LYS A 193 15.37 11.41 21.52
N ASP A 194 15.35 10.09 21.42
CA ASP A 194 16.15 9.21 22.29
C ASP A 194 17.66 9.46 22.12
N SER A 195 18.11 9.79 20.91
CA SER A 195 19.50 10.14 20.63
C SER A 195 19.88 11.49 21.24
N GLU A 196 19.02 12.50 21.13
CA GLU A 196 19.21 13.82 21.74
C GLU A 196 19.26 13.69 23.27
N ASP A 197 18.34 12.93 23.88
CA ASP A 197 18.30 12.69 25.33
C ASP A 197 19.57 11.98 25.82
N LYS A 198 20.06 10.97 25.09
CA LYS A 198 21.32 10.29 25.41
C LYS A 198 22.54 11.20 25.28
N GLN A 199 22.56 12.06 24.26
CA GLN A 199 23.66 13.00 24.07
C GLN A 199 23.72 14.03 25.20
N VAL A 200 22.56 14.53 25.64
CA VAL A 200 22.47 15.43 26.81
C VAL A 200 22.92 14.71 28.08
N ALA A 201 22.48 13.47 28.31
CA ALA A 201 22.92 12.68 29.47
C ALA A 201 24.45 12.46 29.48
N LEU A 202 25.04 12.15 28.33
CA LEU A 202 26.49 11.98 28.20
C LEU A 202 27.25 13.26 28.52
N LEU A 203 26.80 14.42 28.02
CA LEU A 203 27.44 15.70 28.30
C LEU A 203 27.36 16.06 29.79
N LEU A 204 26.24 15.77 30.45
CA LEU A 204 26.09 15.96 31.89
C LEU A 204 27.01 15.04 32.70
N GLU A 205 27.14 13.77 32.29
CA GLU A 205 28.04 12.82 32.94
C GLU A 205 29.51 13.22 32.76
N GLN A 206 29.92 13.66 31.57
CA GLN A 206 31.26 14.19 31.31
C GLN A 206 31.56 15.44 32.16
N ALA A 207 30.60 16.36 32.30
CA ALA A 207 30.75 17.53 33.16
C ALA A 207 30.93 17.14 34.63
N ARG A 208 30.14 16.18 35.13
CA ARG A 208 30.27 15.65 36.50
C ARG A 208 31.60 14.95 36.72
N ALA A 209 32.03 14.11 35.78
CA ALA A 209 33.31 13.42 35.86
C ALA A 209 34.47 14.42 35.90
N LYS A 210 34.43 15.48 35.09
CA LYS A 210 35.43 16.54 35.11
C LYS A 210 35.47 17.28 36.44
N GLN A 211 34.31 17.67 36.98
CA GLN A 211 34.22 18.32 38.30
C GLN A 211 34.76 17.42 39.42
N LEU A 212 34.45 16.12 39.39
CA LEU A 212 34.98 15.16 40.35
C LEU A 212 36.50 15.01 40.22
N MET A 213 37.03 14.94 39.01
CA MET A 213 38.49 14.89 38.78
C MET A 213 39.18 16.14 39.32
N GLU A 214 38.65 17.34 39.04
CA GLU A 214 39.18 18.59 39.56
C GLU A 214 39.13 18.65 41.10
N GLN A 215 38.06 18.12 41.72
CA GLN A 215 37.95 18.04 43.17
C GLN A 215 38.96 17.06 43.76
N VAL A 216 39.09 15.86 43.17
CA VAL A 216 40.07 14.84 43.60
C VAL A 216 41.49 15.37 43.47
N GLU A 217 41.82 16.11 42.41
CA GLU A 217 43.13 16.72 42.23
C GLU A 217 43.43 17.77 43.31
N LYS A 218 42.46 18.64 43.62
CA LYS A 218 42.58 19.63 44.69
C LYS A 218 42.78 18.97 46.05
N GLU A 219 41.95 17.97 46.39
CA GLU A 219 42.06 17.25 47.65
C GLU A 219 43.37 16.46 47.76
N SER A 220 43.81 15.83 46.67
CA SER A 220 45.08 15.11 46.61
C SER A 220 46.26 16.06 46.83
N LYS A 221 46.29 17.21 46.14
CA LYS A 221 47.31 18.24 46.32
C LYS A 221 47.33 18.77 47.75
N GLN A 222 46.16 19.05 48.33
CA GLN A 222 46.05 19.54 49.70
C GLN A 222 46.55 18.50 50.72
N LYS A 223 46.15 17.24 50.57
CA LYS A 223 46.63 16.13 51.43
C LYS A 223 48.14 15.96 51.33
N PHE A 224 48.69 15.99 50.12
CA PHE A 224 50.14 15.95 49.89
C PHE A 224 50.86 17.06 50.65
N PHE A 225 50.46 18.33 50.49
CA PHE A 225 51.14 19.45 51.15
C PHE A 225 50.96 19.44 52.67
N ASN A 226 49.80 19.00 53.18
CA ASN A 226 49.57 18.86 54.61
C ASN A 226 50.49 17.78 55.22
N GLU A 227 50.56 16.60 54.62
CA GLU A 227 51.46 15.52 55.07
C GLU A 227 52.93 15.95 54.97
N PHE A 228 53.33 16.59 53.85
CA PHE A 228 54.70 17.05 53.66
C PHE A 228 55.12 18.10 54.70
N ARG A 229 54.21 19.02 55.05
CA ARG A 229 54.44 20.02 56.11
C ARG A 229 54.63 19.37 57.48
N ILE A 230 53.82 18.36 57.82
CA ILE A 230 53.96 17.63 59.10
C ILE A 230 55.36 17.03 59.23
N TYR A 231 55.89 16.39 58.18
CA TYR A 231 57.22 15.80 58.23
C TYR A 231 58.34 16.84 58.30
N ARG A 232 58.19 17.96 57.58
CA ARG A 232 59.10 19.11 57.70
C ARG A 232 59.11 19.66 59.13
N ASP A 233 57.93 19.81 59.74
CA ASP A 233 57.79 20.33 61.11
C ASP A 233 58.41 19.38 62.15
N MET A 234 58.32 18.06 61.95
CA MET A 234 59.03 17.07 62.77
C MET A 234 60.55 17.22 62.66
N ALA A 235 61.08 17.39 61.43
CA ALA A 235 62.50 17.64 61.21
C ALA A 235 62.96 18.97 61.85
N GLN A 236 62.15 20.03 61.75
CA GLN A 236 62.43 21.32 62.36
C GLN A 236 62.49 21.21 63.90
N LYS A 237 61.53 20.54 64.53
CA LYS A 237 61.55 20.29 65.97
C LYS A 237 62.74 19.45 66.41
N GLY A 238 63.12 18.43 65.62
CA GLY A 238 64.30 17.63 65.89
C GLY A 238 65.59 18.44 65.79
N LYS A 239 65.68 19.35 64.81
CA LYS A 239 66.80 20.29 64.67
C LYS A 239 66.95 21.15 65.92
N GLU A 240 65.86 21.70 66.43
CA GLU A 240 65.88 22.49 67.68
C GLU A 240 66.46 21.70 68.86
N GLN A 241 66.17 20.39 68.94
CA GLN A 241 66.80 19.55 69.97
C GLN A 241 68.31 19.38 69.76
N LEU A 242 68.78 19.24 68.52
CA LEU A 242 70.22 19.18 68.25
C LEU A 242 70.92 20.52 68.51
N ASP A 243 70.30 21.64 68.17
CA ASP A 243 70.80 22.98 68.49
C ASP A 243 70.94 23.15 70.02
N ASN A 244 69.93 22.71 70.79
CA ASN A 244 69.98 22.72 72.26
C ASN A 244 71.08 21.80 72.82
N ALA A 245 71.26 20.60 72.25
CA ALA A 245 72.32 19.69 72.67
C ALA A 245 73.72 20.30 72.43
N ILE A 246 73.93 20.95 71.28
CA ILE A 246 75.18 21.65 70.98
C ILE A 246 75.40 22.81 71.95
N ALA A 247 74.36 23.57 72.28
CA ALA A 247 74.45 24.65 73.26
C ALA A 247 74.87 24.13 74.64
N GLU A 248 74.29 23.02 75.10
CA GLU A 248 74.68 22.38 76.36
C GLU A 248 76.12 21.86 76.33
N ILE A 249 76.57 21.23 75.24
CA ILE A 249 77.97 20.81 75.07
C ILE A 249 78.93 22.00 75.15
N ASN A 250 78.57 23.17 74.58
CA ASN A 250 79.43 24.36 74.64
C ASN A 250 79.32 25.14 75.98
N SER A 251 78.41 24.77 76.89
CA SER A 251 78.07 25.57 78.07
C SER A 251 79.10 25.52 79.21
N LYS A 252 80.13 24.67 79.10
CA LYS A 252 81.21 24.48 80.10
C LYS A 252 80.69 24.17 81.53
N ARG A 253 79.53 23.55 81.62
CA ARG A 253 78.95 23.02 82.87
C ARG A 253 79.70 21.75 83.30
N ASP A 254 79.33 21.22 84.47
CA ASP A 254 79.82 19.91 84.92
C ASP A 254 79.58 18.84 83.85
N VAL A 255 80.60 18.02 83.58
CA VAL A 255 80.59 17.05 82.47
C VAL A 255 79.45 16.04 82.63
N THR A 256 79.16 15.60 83.85
CA THR A 256 78.04 14.68 84.13
C THR A 256 76.69 15.32 83.80
N ALA A 257 76.54 16.61 84.12
CA ALA A 257 75.34 17.37 83.77
C ALA A 257 75.20 17.55 82.25
N ILE A 258 76.30 17.86 81.54
CA ILE A 258 76.30 17.98 80.08
C ILE A 258 75.91 16.65 79.43
N VAL A 259 76.55 15.54 79.81
CA VAL A 259 76.27 14.22 79.25
C VAL A 259 74.80 13.85 79.45
N SER A 260 74.25 14.08 80.65
CA SER A 260 72.85 13.77 80.95
C SER A 260 71.88 14.58 80.09
N VAL A 261 72.03 15.91 80.08
CA VAL A 261 71.07 16.81 79.41
C VAL A 261 71.22 16.76 77.89
N ALA A 262 72.45 16.81 77.35
CA ALA A 262 72.69 16.75 75.92
C ALA A 262 72.29 15.39 75.31
N SER A 263 72.47 14.28 76.04
CA SER A 263 72.02 12.95 75.59
C SER A 263 70.49 12.88 75.46
N VAL A 264 69.75 13.54 76.36
CA VAL A 264 68.29 13.62 76.29
C VAL A 264 67.87 14.37 75.02
N TYR A 265 68.45 15.55 74.78
CA TYR A 265 68.15 16.33 73.58
C TYR A 265 68.51 15.59 72.28
N ILE A 266 69.68 14.96 72.20
CA ILE A 266 70.08 14.15 71.04
C ILE A 266 69.12 12.96 70.86
N GLY A 267 68.71 12.31 71.95
CA GLY A 267 67.75 11.20 71.92
C GLY A 267 66.38 11.63 71.40
N GLN A 268 65.85 12.74 71.89
CA GLN A 268 64.57 13.31 71.45
C GLN A 268 64.60 13.72 69.97
N GLY A 269 65.67 14.40 69.54
CA GLY A 269 65.87 14.75 68.13
C GLY A 269 65.91 13.50 67.25
N LYS A 270 66.70 12.49 67.63
CA LYS A 270 66.80 11.21 66.90
C LYS A 270 65.44 10.54 66.71
N ILE A 271 64.61 10.46 67.76
CA ILE A 271 63.27 9.85 67.67
C ILE A 271 62.42 10.55 66.61
N LEU A 272 62.41 11.89 66.60
CA LEU A 272 61.66 12.68 65.61
C LEU A 272 62.18 12.44 64.19
N PHE A 273 63.50 12.34 64.01
CA PHE A 273 64.08 12.09 62.70
C PHE A 273 63.82 10.67 62.19
N ASP A 274 63.95 9.65 63.03
CA ASP A 274 63.67 8.26 62.67
C ASP A 274 62.19 8.07 62.31
N GLU A 275 61.28 8.67 63.09
CA GLU A 275 59.85 8.65 62.80
C GLU A 275 59.52 9.35 61.48
N ALA A 276 60.06 10.56 61.27
CA ALA A 276 59.84 11.30 60.04
C ALA A 276 60.46 10.57 58.83
N LYS A 277 61.67 10.02 58.96
CA LYS A 277 62.41 9.34 57.88
C LYS A 277 61.65 8.13 57.34
N ASN A 278 61.13 7.29 58.23
CA ASN A 278 60.36 6.11 57.83
C ASN A 278 59.08 6.53 57.10
N LYS A 279 58.35 7.51 57.65
CA LYS A 279 57.08 7.96 57.05
C LYS A 279 57.28 8.73 55.74
N ILE A 280 58.34 9.53 55.61
CA ILE A 280 58.61 10.29 54.37
C ILE A 280 59.12 9.38 53.24
N ALA A 281 59.78 8.26 53.56
CA ALA A 281 60.18 7.28 52.56
C ALA A 281 58.95 6.64 51.90
N ASP A 282 57.96 6.21 52.71
CA ASP A 282 56.69 5.69 52.23
C ASP A 282 55.90 6.75 51.44
N PHE A 283 55.92 8.00 51.91
CA PHE A 283 55.29 9.14 51.25
C PHE A 283 55.91 9.43 49.86
N ARG A 284 57.24 9.32 49.75
CA ARG A 284 57.99 9.48 48.49
C ARG A 284 57.56 8.46 47.46
N ASP A 285 57.49 7.19 47.87
CA ASP A 285 57.35 6.08 46.94
C ASP A 285 55.88 5.84 46.54
N ALA A 286 54.90 6.21 47.37
CA ALA A 286 53.48 5.94 47.12
C ALA A 286 52.63 7.14 46.67
N ARG A 287 53.00 8.37 47.06
CA ARG A 287 52.05 9.51 47.03
C ARG A 287 52.63 10.83 46.56
N THR A 288 53.88 10.83 46.08
CA THR A 288 54.56 12.07 45.66
C THR A 288 54.37 12.32 44.17
N PRO A 289 53.74 13.45 43.77
CA PRO A 289 53.71 13.86 42.38
C PRO A 289 55.13 14.06 41.85
N VAL A 290 55.38 13.66 40.59
CA VAL A 290 56.70 13.74 39.95
C VAL A 290 57.30 15.15 40.04
N ALA A 291 56.47 16.18 39.91
CA ALA A 291 56.87 17.59 40.00
C ALA A 291 57.48 17.97 41.37
N TYR A 292 57.19 17.22 42.44
CA TYR A 292 57.65 17.51 43.81
C TYR A 292 58.64 16.48 44.35
N ALA A 293 58.98 15.44 43.57
CA ALA A 293 59.86 14.35 44.00
C ALA A 293 61.23 14.83 44.50
N GLY A 294 61.80 15.86 43.85
CA GLY A 294 63.06 16.46 44.28
C GLY A 294 62.99 17.02 45.70
N LYS A 295 61.91 17.72 46.05
CA LYS A 295 61.75 18.33 47.38
C LYS A 295 61.48 17.32 48.48
N VAL A 296 60.76 16.25 48.17
CA VAL A 296 60.62 15.11 49.09
C VAL A 296 61.98 14.42 49.29
N GLY A 297 62.77 14.28 48.22
CA GLY A 297 64.15 13.79 48.28
C GLY A 297 65.08 14.65 49.14
N ASP A 298 64.96 15.97 49.05
CA ASP A 298 65.70 16.93 49.89
C ASP A 298 65.38 16.70 51.38
N LEU A 299 64.10 16.49 51.72
CA LEU A 299 63.69 16.20 53.11
C LEU A 299 64.22 14.85 53.62
N VAL A 300 64.15 13.79 52.81
CA VAL A 300 64.72 12.46 53.16
C VAL A 300 66.23 12.56 53.41
N SER A 301 66.93 13.32 52.56
CA SER A 301 68.37 13.54 52.67
C SER A 301 68.71 14.37 53.89
N SER A 302 67.94 15.42 54.18
CA SER A 302 68.04 16.23 55.38
C SER A 302 67.89 15.39 56.65
N LEU A 303 66.85 14.55 56.72
CA LEU A 303 66.62 13.62 57.85
C LEU A 303 67.77 12.63 58.05
N SER A 304 68.37 12.14 56.96
CA SER A 304 69.54 11.26 57.05
C SER A 304 70.78 11.98 57.59
N GLN A 305 70.99 13.25 57.21
CA GLN A 305 72.07 14.09 57.74
C GLN A 305 71.82 14.48 59.21
N PHE A 306 70.58 14.71 59.61
CA PHE A 306 70.22 14.93 61.01
C PHE A 306 70.50 13.69 61.89
N LEU A 307 70.17 12.49 61.41
CA LEU A 307 70.50 11.24 62.11
C LEU A 307 72.02 11.03 62.22
N GLU A 308 72.76 11.39 61.17
CA GLU A 308 74.23 11.37 61.20
C GLU A 308 74.77 12.36 62.23
N SER A 309 74.24 13.58 62.28
CA SER A 309 74.55 14.57 63.32
C SER A 309 74.28 14.02 64.72
N SER A 310 73.11 13.42 64.96
CA SER A 310 72.78 12.79 66.26
C SER A 310 73.78 11.71 66.66
N ARG A 311 74.25 10.91 65.69
CA ARG A 311 75.24 9.85 65.92
C ARG A 311 76.60 10.45 66.31
N GLN A 312 77.11 11.39 65.52
CA GLN A 312 78.42 12.00 65.75
C GLN A 312 78.46 12.84 67.04
N LEU A 313 77.39 13.58 67.35
CA LEU A 313 77.27 14.32 68.61
C LEU A 313 77.23 13.37 69.81
N ARG A 314 76.54 12.23 69.70
CA ARG A 314 76.56 11.21 70.76
C ARG A 314 77.95 10.58 70.92
N SER A 315 78.66 10.36 69.82
CA SER A 315 80.06 9.91 69.88
C SER A 315 80.95 10.94 70.55
N ALA A 316 80.77 12.24 70.28
CA ALA A 316 81.51 13.30 70.97
C ALA A 316 81.25 13.28 72.49
N LEU A 317 80.00 13.06 72.93
CA LEU A 317 79.67 12.94 74.35
C LEU A 317 80.37 11.77 75.07
N LEU A 318 80.90 10.76 74.37
CA LEU A 318 81.68 9.69 75.01
C LEU A 318 83.09 10.12 75.40
N TYR A 319 83.60 11.18 74.78
CA TYR A 319 84.96 11.69 74.96
C TYR A 319 84.99 13.10 75.58
N ILE A 320 83.86 13.55 76.13
CA ILE A 320 83.72 14.92 76.64
C ILE A 320 84.52 15.18 77.92
N ASP A 321 84.88 14.15 78.69
CA ASP A 321 85.82 14.30 79.82
C ASP A 321 87.21 14.78 79.34
N GLU A 322 87.52 14.56 78.05
CA GLU A 322 88.71 15.03 77.37
C GLU A 322 88.32 15.93 76.18
N GLU A 323 87.67 17.08 76.42
CA GLU A 323 87.21 18.01 75.37
C GLU A 323 88.32 18.47 74.39
N GLY A 324 89.60 18.33 74.76
CA GLY A 324 90.75 18.61 73.89
C GLY A 324 91.23 17.42 73.04
N SER A 325 90.65 16.24 73.21
CA SER A 325 91.02 15.02 72.48
C SER A 325 90.68 15.14 70.99
N ALA A 326 91.46 14.44 70.16
CA ALA A 326 91.21 14.39 68.72
C ALA A 326 89.87 13.71 68.42
N GLU A 327 89.47 12.75 69.25
CA GLU A 327 88.23 11.98 69.18
C GLU A 327 87.00 12.86 69.45
N PHE A 328 87.04 13.70 70.50
CA PHE A 328 85.99 14.68 70.78
C PHE A 328 85.88 15.70 69.65
N MET A 329 86.99 16.38 69.33
CA MET A 329 87.00 17.45 68.33
C MET A 329 86.58 16.96 66.94
N GLY A 330 87.05 15.77 66.55
CA GLY A 330 86.68 15.14 65.29
C GLY A 330 85.20 14.76 65.21
N SER A 331 84.65 14.14 66.27
CA SER A 331 83.24 13.73 66.31
C SER A 331 82.30 14.95 66.39
N PHE A 332 82.67 15.95 67.20
CA PHE A 332 81.88 17.17 67.37
C PHE A 332 81.84 18.02 66.09
N SER A 333 82.98 18.17 65.40
CA SER A 333 83.03 18.86 64.10
C SER A 333 82.18 18.15 63.06
N LYS A 334 82.34 16.82 62.90
CA LYS A 334 81.52 16.03 61.96
C LYS A 334 80.02 16.13 62.26
N GLY A 335 79.65 16.15 63.55
CA GLY A 335 78.27 16.38 63.97
C GLY A 335 77.74 17.75 63.54
N LYS A 336 78.51 18.82 63.78
CA LYS A 336 78.16 20.18 63.34
C LYS A 336 78.07 20.33 61.82
N ASP A 337 78.98 19.70 61.08
CA ASP A 337 78.98 19.73 59.61
C ASP A 337 77.74 19.00 59.05
N ALA A 338 77.43 17.82 59.59
CA ALA A 338 76.22 17.08 59.23
C ALA A 338 74.94 17.87 59.57
N LEU A 339 74.90 18.55 60.71
CA LEU A 339 73.81 19.46 61.08
C LEU A 339 73.66 20.61 60.07
N GLY A 340 74.76 21.28 59.71
CA GLY A 340 74.75 22.37 58.73
C GLY A 340 74.22 21.92 57.36
N ASN A 341 74.66 20.76 56.88
CA ASN A 341 74.16 20.16 55.64
C ASN A 341 72.67 19.81 55.72
N ALA A 342 72.22 19.24 56.85
CA ALA A 342 70.82 18.92 57.09
C ALA A 342 69.93 20.16 57.08
N VAL A 343 70.38 21.25 57.72
CA VAL A 343 69.67 22.53 57.81
C VAL A 343 69.56 23.22 56.46
N SER A 344 70.62 23.18 55.64
CA SER A 344 70.59 23.73 54.28
C SER A 344 69.50 23.05 53.42
N LEU A 345 69.45 21.72 53.43
CA LEU A 345 68.43 20.94 52.73
C LEU A 345 67.02 21.21 53.30
N LEU A 346 66.87 21.27 54.62
CA LEU A 346 65.59 21.56 55.27
C LEU A 346 65.08 22.97 54.95
N SER A 347 65.98 23.94 54.81
CA SER A 347 65.63 25.32 54.46
C SER A 347 65.06 25.37 53.04
N GLY A 348 65.68 24.68 52.08
CA GLY A 348 65.17 24.57 50.71
C GLY A 348 63.82 23.83 50.59
N VAL A 349 63.44 23.03 51.59
CA VAL A 349 62.10 22.42 51.71
C VAL A 349 61.12 23.39 52.35
N SER A 350 61.54 24.11 53.39
CA SER A 350 60.74 25.14 54.07
C SER A 350 60.34 26.26 53.11
N ASP A 351 61.27 26.75 52.30
CA ASP A 351 61.03 27.82 51.32
C ASP A 351 60.07 27.38 50.21
N PHE A 352 60.16 26.11 49.81
CA PHE A 352 59.22 25.55 48.85
C PHE A 352 57.80 25.45 49.43
N LEU A 353 57.66 25.04 50.70
CA LEU A 353 56.36 24.91 51.37
C LEU A 353 55.67 26.25 51.70
N THR A 354 56.43 27.35 51.80
CA THR A 354 55.88 28.70 52.03
C THR A 354 55.47 29.39 50.73
N GLY A 355 56.04 28.98 49.59
CA GLY A 355 55.68 29.48 48.26
C GLY A 355 54.53 28.75 47.57
N GLN A 356 53.88 27.79 48.23
CA GLN A 356 52.74 26.98 47.75
C GLN A 356 51.49 27.29 48.54
#